data_AF-A0A924TGN2-F1
#
_entry.id   AF-A0A924TGN2-F1
#
_cell.length_a   1.000
_cell.length_b   1.000
_cell.length_c   1.000
_cell.angle_alpha   90.00
_cell.angle_beta   90.00
_cell.angle_gamma   90.00
#
_symmetry.space_group_name_H-M   'P 1'
#
loop_
_entity.id
_entity.type
_entity.pdbx_description
1 polymer ?
#
loop_
_entity_poly.entity_id
_entity_poly.type
_entity_poly.pdbx_seq_one_letter_code
_entity_poly.pdbx_strand_id
1 'polypeptide(L)'
;MQNPIDPPKPAAVRIPKPVNPDGTPITIRLNKRMAELGLCSRREADAWIERGWVRVNGQPAVMGQPVATNARTEIDRQAEQQQ
;
A
#
# COMPACT_ATOMS: atom_id res chain seq x y z
N MET A 1 4.97 -29.10 -0.93
CA MET A 1 4.60 -28.32 0.26
C MET A 1 5.08 -26.90 0.02
N GLN A 2 4.21 -26.02 -0.51
CA GLN A 2 4.59 -24.65 -0.87
C GLN A 2 4.63 -23.81 0.41
N ASN A 3 5.82 -23.36 0.83
CA ASN A 3 6.01 -22.53 2.02
C ASN A 3 5.12 -21.28 1.95
N PRO A 4 4.29 -20.99 2.97
CA PRO A 4 3.66 -19.68 3.10
C PRO A 4 4.76 -18.68 3.48
N ILE A 5 4.94 -17.66 2.64
CA ILE A 5 5.82 -16.53 2.93
C ILE A 5 4.99 -15.57 3.78
N ASP A 6 5.07 -15.74 5.10
CA ASP A 6 4.55 -14.78 6.05
C ASP A 6 5.27 -13.43 5.85
N PRO A 7 4.57 -12.32 5.54
CA PRO A 7 5.22 -11.04 5.45
C PRO A 7 5.70 -10.61 6.86
N PRO A 8 6.93 -10.09 6.99
CA PRO A 8 7.45 -9.64 8.26
C PRO A 8 6.62 -8.46 8.78
N LYS A 9 6.04 -8.61 9.98
CA LYS A 9 5.32 -7.54 10.68
C LYS A 9 6.25 -6.32 10.85
N PRO A 10 5.92 -5.14 10.30
CA PRO A 10 6.76 -3.98 10.49
C PRO A 10 6.57 -3.40 11.88
N ALA A 11 7.67 -3.28 12.63
CA ALA A 11 7.75 -2.49 13.83
C ALA A 11 7.21 -1.07 13.55
N ALA A 12 6.31 -0.61 14.41
CA ALA A 12 5.57 0.63 14.24
C ALA A 12 6.48 1.87 14.31
N VAL A 13 6.97 2.33 13.15
CA VAL A 13 7.50 3.67 13.00
C VAL A 13 6.32 4.64 13.00
N ARG A 14 6.17 5.43 14.06
CA ARG A 14 5.12 6.45 14.18
C ARG A 14 5.51 7.66 13.32
N ILE A 15 5.12 7.66 12.04
CA ILE A 15 5.23 8.84 11.17
C ILE A 15 3.96 9.70 11.34
N PRO A 16 4.06 11.02 11.55
CA PRO A 16 2.88 11.89 11.64
C PRO A 16 2.11 11.90 10.32
N LYS A 17 0.78 11.74 10.40
CA LYS A 17 -0.13 11.79 9.23
C LYS A 17 -0.20 13.25 8.73
N PRO A 18 0.05 13.53 7.44
CA PRO A 18 -0.18 14.86 6.89
C PRO A 18 -1.71 15.12 6.84
N VAL A 19 -2.14 16.22 7.47
CA VAL A 19 -3.54 16.69 7.56
C VAL A 19 -3.68 18.02 6.81
N ASN A 20 -4.83 18.26 6.19
CA ASN A 20 -5.16 19.56 5.58
C ASN A 20 -5.34 20.68 6.61
N PRO A 21 -5.38 21.95 6.16
CA PRO A 21 -5.85 23.06 6.99
C PRO A 21 -7.25 22.86 7.61
N ASP A 22 -8.10 22.04 6.98
CA ASP A 22 -9.44 21.66 7.50
C ASP A 22 -9.42 20.39 8.39
N GLY A 23 -8.24 19.89 8.75
CA GLY A 23 -8.08 18.66 9.54
C GLY A 23 -8.39 17.35 8.80
N THR A 24 -8.90 17.42 7.57
CA THR A 24 -9.18 16.25 6.73
C THR A 24 -7.90 15.76 6.02
N PRO A 25 -7.61 14.46 5.99
CA PRO A 25 -6.51 13.94 5.19
C PRO A 25 -6.83 14.05 3.68
N ILE A 26 -5.97 14.67 2.84
CA ILE A 26 -6.02 14.44 1.37
C ILE A 26 -5.47 13.05 1.12
N THR A 27 -6.39 12.10 1.12
CA THR A 27 -6.08 10.70 0.84
C THR A 27 -6.81 10.24 -0.39
N ILE A 28 -6.07 9.65 -1.32
CA ILE A 28 -6.56 8.97 -2.50
C ILE A 28 -6.63 7.47 -2.21
N ARG A 29 -7.59 6.74 -2.79
CA ARG A 29 -7.60 5.27 -2.66
C ARG A 29 -6.29 4.68 -3.18
N LEU A 30 -5.68 3.78 -2.42
CA LEU A 30 -4.43 3.12 -2.78
C LEU A 30 -4.49 2.46 -4.17
N ASN A 31 -5.58 1.76 -4.48
CA ASN A 31 -5.80 1.09 -5.76
C ASN A 31 -5.81 2.09 -6.93
N LYS A 32 -6.37 3.29 -6.70
CA LYS A 32 -6.37 4.37 -7.68
C LYS A 32 -4.96 4.95 -7.83
N ARG A 33 -4.28 5.20 -6.70
CA ARG A 33 -2.92 5.71 -6.65
C ARG A 33 -1.92 4.80 -7.38
N MET A 34 -2.00 3.50 -7.17
CA MET A 34 -1.13 2.50 -7.81
C MET A 34 -1.37 2.45 -9.32
N ALA A 35 -2.63 2.53 -9.75
CA ALA A 35 -2.99 2.60 -11.17
C ALA A 35 -2.52 3.93 -11.83
N GLU A 36 -2.64 5.07 -11.14
CA GLU A 36 -2.18 6.38 -11.64
C GLU A 36 -0.65 6.46 -11.74
N LEU A 37 0.07 5.77 -10.85
CA LEU A 37 1.53 5.64 -10.92
C LEU A 37 2.00 4.64 -11.99
N GLY A 38 1.09 3.94 -12.65
CA GLY A 38 1.42 2.90 -13.63
C GLY A 38 2.06 1.66 -13.03
N LEU A 39 1.88 1.42 -11.72
CA LEU A 39 2.49 0.29 -11.02
C LEU A 39 1.75 -1.02 -11.30
N CYS A 40 0.41 -0.99 -11.37
CA CYS A 40 -0.41 -2.16 -11.67
C CYS A 40 -1.87 -1.76 -11.97
N SER A 41 -2.68 -2.71 -12.42
CA SER A 41 -4.13 -2.53 -12.55
C SER A 41 -4.82 -2.44 -11.19
N ARG A 42 -6.03 -1.88 -11.16
CA ARG A 42 -6.84 -1.80 -9.92
C ARG A 42 -7.07 -3.17 -9.27
N ARG A 43 -7.34 -4.20 -10.09
CA ARG A 43 -7.57 -5.58 -9.62
C ARG A 43 -6.30 -6.22 -9.03
N GLU A 44 -5.15 -5.92 -9.63
CA GLU A 44 -3.86 -6.43 -9.17
C GLU A 44 -3.47 -5.76 -7.86
N ALA A 45 -3.75 -4.45 -7.74
CA ALA A 45 -3.58 -3.73 -6.48
C ALA A 45 -4.34 -4.42 -5.35
N ASP A 46 -5.62 -4.76 -5.56
CA ASP A 46 -6.42 -5.49 -4.57
C ASP A 46 -5.77 -6.83 -4.19
N ALA A 47 -5.29 -7.61 -5.17
CA ALA A 47 -4.63 -8.89 -4.91
C ALA A 47 -3.31 -8.74 -4.14
N TRP A 48 -2.49 -7.73 -4.46
CA TRP A 48 -1.23 -7.51 -3.76
C TRP A 48 -1.44 -7.01 -2.33
N ILE A 49 -2.47 -6.19 -2.11
CA ILE A 49 -2.86 -5.71 -0.80
C ILE A 49 -3.41 -6.87 0.05
N GLU A 50 -4.28 -7.71 -0.51
CA GLU A 50 -4.82 -8.90 0.17
C GLU A 50 -3.71 -9.87 0.60
N ARG A 51 -2.68 -10.03 -0.24
CA ARG A 51 -1.50 -10.85 0.06
C ARG A 51 -0.50 -10.19 1.01
N GLY A 52 -0.69 -8.92 1.36
CA GLY A 52 0.22 -8.16 2.21
C GLY A 52 1.56 -7.80 1.55
N TRP A 53 1.63 -7.81 0.22
CA TRP A 53 2.81 -7.45 -0.57
C TRP A 53 2.96 -5.95 -0.80
N VAL A 54 1.95 -5.16 -0.42
CA VAL A 54 1.98 -3.70 -0.51
C VAL A 54 2.17 -3.13 0.88
N ARG A 55 3.14 -2.22 1.01
CA ARG A 55 3.40 -1.47 2.24
C ARG A 55 3.28 0.01 1.94
N VAL A 56 2.60 0.74 2.82
CA VAL A 56 2.43 2.19 2.72
C VAL A 56 3.00 2.80 3.99
N ASN A 57 3.97 3.68 3.83
CA ASN A 57 4.70 4.31 4.93
C ASN A 57 5.26 3.27 5.92
N GLY A 58 5.78 2.15 5.39
CA GLY A 58 6.33 1.05 6.16
C GLY A 58 5.31 0.14 6.84
N GLN A 59 4.00 0.39 6.74
CA GLN A 59 2.93 -0.45 7.27
C GLN A 59 2.27 -1.27 6.16
N PRO A 60 1.84 -2.53 6.41
CA PRO A 60 1.10 -3.30 5.41
C PRO A 60 -0.17 -2.55 5.03
N ALA A 61 -0.41 -2.41 3.73
CA ALA A 61 -1.60 -1.77 3.24
C ALA A 61 -2.84 -2.64 3.47
N VAL A 62 -4.00 -2.00 3.62
CA VAL A 62 -5.29 -2.67 3.76
C VAL A 62 -6.15 -2.41 2.52
N MET A 63 -6.98 -3.37 2.15
CA MET A 63 -7.86 -3.27 0.97
C MET A 63 -8.76 -2.03 1.10
N GLY A 64 -8.80 -1.21 0.06
CA GLY A 64 -9.57 0.04 0.08
C GLY A 64 -9.01 1.16 0.97
N GLN A 65 -7.81 0.97 1.55
CA GLN A 65 -7.17 1.97 2.39
C GLN A 65 -6.92 3.27 1.59
N PRO A 66 -7.34 4.42 2.14
CA PRO A 66 -7.00 5.71 1.56
C PRO A 66 -5.58 6.10 2.00
N VAL A 67 -4.74 6.50 1.03
CA VAL A 67 -3.32 6.83 1.21
C VAL A 67 -3.06 8.26 0.73
N ALA A 68 -2.17 8.96 1.42
CA ALA A 68 -1.88 10.36 1.09
C ALA A 68 -1.17 10.48 -0.26
N THR A 69 -1.37 11.59 -0.99
CA THR A 69 -0.67 11.86 -2.26
C THR A 69 0.87 11.89 -2.13
N ASN A 70 1.41 12.07 -0.93
CA ASN A 70 2.84 12.00 -0.63
C ASN A 70 3.24 10.71 0.10
N ALA A 71 2.33 9.75 0.29
CA ALA A 71 2.62 8.50 0.96
C ALA A 71 3.65 7.69 0.17
N ARG A 72 4.59 7.08 0.89
CA ARG A 72 5.59 6.18 0.32
C ARG A 72 4.98 4.80 0.18
N THR A 73 4.74 4.36 -1.05
CA THR A 73 4.29 3.00 -1.35
C THR A 73 5.52 2.16 -1.69
N GLU A 74 5.68 1.06 -0.98
CA GLU A 74 6.72 0.06 -1.17
C GLU A 74 6.02 -1.23 -1.60
N ILE A 75 6.43 -1.78 -2.73
CA ILE A 75 5.87 -2.99 -3.30
C ILE A 75 6.93 -4.07 -3.19
N ASP A 76 6.54 -5.23 -2.66
CA ASP A 76 7.45 -6.35 -2.54
C ASP A 76 7.77 -6.93 -3.92
N ARG A 77 8.97 -7.49 -4.10
CA ARG A 77 9.41 -8.05 -5.40
C ARG A 77 8.44 -9.14 -5.89
N GLN A 78 7.77 -9.84 -4.96
CA GLN A 78 6.77 -10.86 -5.30
C GLN A 78 5.55 -10.29 -6.02
N ALA A 79 5.13 -9.08 -5.67
CA ALA A 79 4.04 -8.38 -6.35
C ALA A 79 4.47 -7.98 -7.77
N GLU A 80 5.67 -7.43 -7.94
CA GLU A 80 6.21 -7.05 -9.25
C GLU A 80 6.42 -8.23 -10.23
N GLN A 81 6.48 -9.47 -9.72
CA GLN A 81 6.53 -10.66 -10.58
C GLN A 81 5.14 -11.12 -11.06
N GLN A 82 4.07 -10.50 -10.55
CA GLN A 82 2.69 -10.90 -10.76
C GLN A 82 1.84 -9.85 -11.51
N GLN A 83 2.49 -8.82 -12.06
CA GLN A 83 1.93 -7.78 -12.96
C GLN A 83 1.91 -8.21 -14.43
#